data_AF-A0A348B141-F1
#
_entry.id   AF-A0A348B141-F1
#
_cell.length_a   1.000
_cell.length_b   1.000
_cell.length_c   1.000
_cell.angle_alpha   90.00
_cell.angle_beta   90.00
_cell.angle_gamma   90.00
#
_symmetry.space_group_name_H-M   'P 1'
#
loop_
_entity.id
_entity.type
_entity.pdbx_description
1 polymer ?
#
loop_
_entity_poly.entity_id
_entity_poly.type
_entity_poly.pdbx_seq_one_letter_code
_entity_poly.pdbx_strand_id
1 'polypeptide(L)'
;MLRAAAAFRVSELMWVDDINDESKRRKVRLMIDYALSPPYSKRYFPLTPDLSNAALMDPIQVPTHPDRAVPVEGEVRLGVKSGNRVDFGVGKRFKKEPGLYVVTDSLRLKFRPVKDLVYLGPRVKFLKFQELIKLPGLVLGSRSCGNPLLDSDRLVEIFEREGLTLFLGPPQGGLLKESGWRGLCYNFLPEQGVKDVRTEEALWASLSILNVILQ
;
A
#
# COMPACT_ATOMS: atom_id res chain seq x y z
N MET A 1 5.78 3.84 -5.94
CA MET A 1 5.29 2.54 -5.42
C MET A 1 4.07 2.67 -4.52
N LEU A 2 4.13 3.38 -3.39
CA LEU A 2 3.00 3.50 -2.46
C LEU A 2 1.72 4.05 -3.11
N ARG A 3 1.85 5.04 -4.00
CA ARG A 3 0.72 5.60 -4.75
C ARG A 3 0.02 4.58 -5.65
N ALA A 4 0.78 3.72 -6.33
CA ALA A 4 0.24 2.62 -7.14
C ALA A 4 -0.50 1.62 -6.25
N ALA A 5 0.17 1.16 -5.18
CA ALA A 5 -0.42 0.23 -4.22
C ALA A 5 -1.75 0.77 -3.64
N ALA A 6 -1.79 2.06 -3.29
CA ALA A 6 -3.00 2.68 -2.80
C ALA A 6 -4.10 2.79 -3.86
N ALA A 7 -3.76 3.15 -5.10
CA ALA A 7 -4.71 3.28 -6.21
C ALA A 7 -5.44 1.97 -6.51
N PHE A 8 -4.72 0.85 -6.49
CA PHE A 8 -5.27 -0.50 -6.72
C PHE A 8 -5.68 -1.21 -5.43
N ARG A 9 -5.81 -0.48 -4.31
CA ARG A 9 -6.27 -1.01 -3.01
C ARG A 9 -5.49 -2.25 -2.53
N VAL A 10 -4.19 -2.30 -2.83
CA VAL A 10 -3.31 -3.39 -2.40
C VAL A 10 -3.35 -3.53 -0.88
N SER A 11 -3.55 -4.75 -0.38
CA SER A 11 -3.70 -5.02 1.05
C SER A 11 -2.37 -4.97 1.80
N GLU A 12 -1.31 -5.51 1.20
CA GLU A 12 0.03 -5.62 1.81
C GLU A 12 1.13 -5.24 0.81
N LEU A 13 2.02 -4.35 1.23
CA LEU A 13 3.22 -3.98 0.48
C LEU A 13 4.44 -4.60 1.17
N MET A 14 5.07 -5.55 0.48
CA MET A 14 6.13 -6.39 1.04
C MET A 14 7.49 -6.01 0.46
N TRP A 15 8.46 -5.76 1.33
CA TRP A 15 9.86 -5.56 0.96
C TRP A 15 10.63 -6.85 1.20
N VAL A 16 11.23 -7.39 0.14
CA VAL A 16 11.93 -8.68 0.15
C VAL A 16 13.44 -8.44 0.14
N ASP A 17 14.14 -9.04 1.12
CA ASP A 17 15.60 -9.18 1.23
C ASP A 17 16.48 -8.18 0.46
N ASP A 18 16.53 -6.94 0.95
CA ASP A 18 17.68 -6.05 0.68
C ASP A 18 18.08 -5.18 1.89
N ILE A 19 17.54 -5.50 3.06
CA ILE A 19 17.77 -4.74 4.27
C ILE A 19 17.80 -5.69 5.47
N ASN A 20 18.97 -6.21 5.83
CA ASN A 20 19.24 -6.67 7.22
C ASN A 20 19.55 -5.48 8.16
N ASP A 21 19.48 -4.27 7.63
CA ASP A 21 19.69 -3.03 8.36
C ASP A 21 18.37 -2.49 8.93
N GLU A 22 18.12 -2.78 10.20
CA GLU A 22 16.95 -2.27 10.94
C GLU A 22 16.77 -0.75 10.86
N SER A 23 17.85 0.03 10.67
CA SER A 23 17.77 1.47 10.47
C SER A 23 17.03 1.81 9.18
N LYS A 24 17.39 1.19 8.05
CA LYS A 24 16.71 1.40 6.77
C LYS A 24 15.26 0.93 6.81
N ARG A 25 14.95 -0.20 7.46
CA ARG A 25 13.55 -0.66 7.64
C ARG A 25 12.71 0.37 8.40
N ARG A 26 13.27 0.91 9.48
CA ARG A 26 12.62 1.97 10.27
C ARG A 26 12.38 3.22 9.44
N LYS A 27 13.34 3.62 8.61
CA LYS A 27 13.19 4.76 7.68
C LYS A 27 12.08 4.54 6.67
N VAL A 28 12.08 3.39 5.99
CA VAL A 28 11.03 3.04 5.01
C VAL A 28 9.65 3.04 5.68
N ARG A 29 9.52 2.41 6.85
CA ARG A 29 8.27 2.40 7.61
C ARG A 29 7.83 3.82 7.99
N LEU A 30 8.75 4.63 8.51
CA LEU A 30 8.46 6.02 8.89
C LEU A 30 7.96 6.85 7.69
N MET A 31 8.59 6.72 6.52
CA MET A 31 8.16 7.42 5.31
C MET A 31 6.77 6.97 4.85
N ILE A 32 6.49 5.66 4.88
CA ILE A 32 5.18 5.13 4.48
C ILE A 32 4.10 5.55 5.49
N ASP A 33 4.35 5.44 6.78
CA ASP A 33 3.42 5.85 7.83
C ASP A 33 3.12 7.36 7.73
N TYR A 34 4.12 8.18 7.43
CA TYR A 34 3.93 9.61 7.17
C TYR A 34 3.09 9.86 5.91
N ALA A 35 3.34 9.13 4.83
CA ALA A 35 2.62 9.28 3.57
C ALA A 35 1.15 8.84 3.66
N LEU A 36 0.86 7.76 4.40
CA LEU A 36 -0.49 7.26 4.66
C LEU A 36 -1.24 8.04 5.74
N SER A 37 -0.53 8.85 6.53
CA SER A 37 -1.16 9.66 7.57
C SER A 37 -1.97 10.83 7.01
N PRO A 38 -3.17 11.11 7.55
CA PRO A 38 -3.94 12.28 7.18
C PRO A 38 -3.14 13.59 7.35
N PRO A 39 -3.38 14.62 6.51
CA PRO A 39 -2.60 15.86 6.55
C PRO A 39 -2.50 16.51 7.95
N TYR A 40 -3.60 16.52 8.71
CA TYR A 40 -3.63 17.12 10.05
C TYR A 40 -2.79 16.38 11.09
N SER A 41 -2.53 15.08 10.90
CA SER A 41 -1.76 14.28 11.85
C SER A 41 -0.26 14.32 11.61
N LYS A 42 0.19 14.78 10.43
CA LYS A 42 1.61 14.87 10.05
C LYS A 42 2.44 15.70 11.03
N ARG A 43 1.83 16.68 11.71
CA ARG A 43 2.46 17.50 12.76
C ARG A 43 2.84 16.73 14.04
N TYR A 44 2.35 15.49 14.19
CA TYR A 44 2.66 14.62 15.33
C TYR A 44 3.85 13.69 15.06
N PHE A 45 4.40 13.70 13.84
CA PHE A 45 5.61 12.96 13.52
C PHE A 45 6.85 13.68 14.07
N PRO A 46 7.90 12.94 14.47
CA PRO A 46 9.15 13.54 14.92
C PRO A 46 9.82 14.32 13.78
N LEU A 47 10.46 15.43 14.12
CA LEU A 47 11.34 16.15 13.21
C LEU A 47 12.64 15.36 13.08
N THR A 48 12.84 14.70 11.93
CA THR A 48 14.03 13.88 11.65
C THR A 48 14.53 14.15 10.23
N PRO A 49 15.85 14.08 9.99
CA PRO A 49 16.42 14.14 8.64
C PRO A 49 15.81 13.11 7.68
N ASP A 50 15.33 11.98 8.19
CA ASP A 50 14.71 10.93 7.37
C ASP A 50 13.39 11.38 6.70
N LEU A 51 12.75 12.44 7.21
CA LEU A 51 11.53 13.05 6.63
C LEU A 51 11.82 14.40 5.94
N SER A 52 13.07 14.79 5.77
CA SER A 52 13.45 16.05 5.11
C SER A 52 12.87 16.20 3.70
N ASN A 53 12.84 15.09 2.95
CA ASN A 53 12.28 15.03 1.60
C ASN A 53 10.81 14.60 1.55
N ALA A 54 10.12 14.54 2.70
CA ALA A 54 8.74 14.06 2.75
C ALA A 54 7.76 14.96 1.95
N ALA A 55 8.13 16.22 1.71
CA ALA A 55 7.38 17.14 0.87
C ALA A 55 7.40 16.76 -0.62
N LEU A 56 8.37 15.95 -1.06
CA LEU A 56 8.47 15.47 -2.45
C LEU A 56 7.66 14.18 -2.69
N MET A 57 7.05 13.61 -1.65
CA MET A 57 6.25 12.39 -1.81
C MET A 57 4.92 12.69 -2.49
N ASP A 58 4.52 11.82 -3.41
CA ASP A 58 3.22 11.91 -4.08
C ASP A 58 2.07 11.91 -3.05
N PRO A 59 1.05 12.77 -3.24
CA PRO A 59 -0.15 12.72 -2.41
C PRO A 59 -0.88 11.38 -2.64
N ILE A 60 -1.10 10.65 -1.55
CA ILE A 60 -1.80 9.35 -1.60
C ILE A 60 -3.32 9.53 -1.65
N GLN A 61 -3.87 10.47 -0.87
CA GLN A 61 -5.31 10.80 -0.82
C GLN A 61 -6.21 9.56 -0.64
N VAL A 62 -5.89 8.70 0.33
CA VAL A 62 -6.82 7.62 0.74
C VAL A 62 -8.06 8.22 1.42
N PRO A 63 -9.19 7.49 1.52
CA PRO A 63 -10.45 8.01 2.07
C PRO A 63 -10.38 8.71 3.44
N THR A 64 -9.35 8.42 4.25
CA THR A 64 -9.13 9.06 5.56
C THR A 64 -8.35 10.37 5.50
N HIS A 65 -8.02 10.87 4.31
CA HIS A 65 -7.33 12.15 4.09
C HIS A 65 -8.37 13.22 3.78
N PRO A 66 -8.92 13.94 4.77
CA PRO A 66 -9.87 14.99 4.49
C PRO A 66 -9.16 16.18 3.84
N ASP A 67 -9.74 16.72 2.78
CA ASP A 67 -9.26 17.94 2.12
C ASP A 67 -9.66 19.22 2.86
N ARG A 68 -10.48 19.10 3.92
CA ARG A 68 -11.00 20.24 4.69
C ARG A 68 -11.10 19.95 6.18
N ALA A 69 -10.96 21.01 6.98
CA ALA A 69 -11.15 20.93 8.42
C ALA A 69 -12.63 20.72 8.82
N VAL A 70 -13.56 21.27 8.03
CA VAL A 70 -15.01 21.14 8.29
C VAL A 70 -15.47 19.72 7.92
N PRO A 71 -15.95 18.92 8.88
CA PRO A 71 -16.42 17.56 8.59
C PRO A 71 -17.81 17.59 7.95
N VAL A 72 -18.15 16.53 7.21
CA VAL A 72 -19.49 16.30 6.66
C VAL A 72 -20.09 15.01 7.20
N GLU A 73 -21.41 14.95 7.37
CA GLU A 73 -22.12 13.73 7.76
C GLU A 73 -21.76 12.56 6.84
N GLY A 74 -21.48 11.40 7.45
CA GLY A 74 -21.05 10.19 6.73
C GLY A 74 -19.56 10.15 6.38
N GLU A 75 -18.82 11.25 6.51
CA GLU A 75 -17.37 11.27 6.30
C GLU A 75 -16.65 10.39 7.33
N VAL A 76 -15.65 9.62 6.89
CA VAL A 76 -14.81 8.80 7.76
C VAL A 76 -13.51 9.53 8.08
N ARG A 77 -13.21 9.70 9.36
CA ARG A 77 -11.98 10.32 9.84
C ARG A 77 -11.18 9.38 10.72
N LEU A 78 -9.85 9.44 10.57
CA LEU A 78 -8.93 8.73 11.44
C LEU A 78 -8.65 9.57 12.70
N GLY A 79 -9.14 9.13 13.84
CA GLY A 79 -8.77 9.69 15.12
C GLY A 79 -7.32 9.36 15.48
N VAL A 80 -6.44 10.36 15.42
CA VAL A 80 -5.02 10.20 15.76
C VAL A 80 -4.75 10.66 17.19
N LYS A 81 -3.95 9.88 17.93
CA LYS A 81 -3.59 10.19 19.32
C LYS A 81 -2.77 11.49 19.39
N SER A 82 -3.16 12.35 20.31
CA SER A 82 -2.47 13.60 20.66
C SER A 82 -2.50 13.78 22.18
N GLY A 83 -1.45 13.28 22.85
CA GLY A 83 -1.42 13.19 24.31
C GLY A 83 -2.47 12.20 24.83
N ASN A 84 -3.35 12.67 25.72
CA ASN A 84 -4.49 11.92 26.27
C ASN A 84 -5.81 12.17 25.52
N ARG A 85 -5.75 12.79 24.33
CA ARG A 85 -6.91 13.09 23.49
C ARG A 85 -6.67 12.60 22.06
N VAL A 86 -7.70 12.68 21.25
CA VAL A 86 -7.71 12.30 19.84
C VAL A 86 -8.02 13.52 18.98
N ASP A 87 -7.30 13.64 17.87
CA ASP A 87 -7.50 14.66 16.85
C ASP A 87 -8.11 14.05 15.58
N PHE A 88 -9.12 14.73 15.05
CA PHE A 88 -9.81 14.40 13.80
C PHE A 88 -9.59 15.47 12.71
N GLY A 89 -8.67 16.41 12.92
CA GLY A 89 -8.42 17.49 11.95
C GLY A 89 -9.52 18.54 11.87
N VAL A 90 -10.33 18.68 12.91
CA VAL A 90 -11.47 19.64 12.99
C VAL A 90 -11.16 20.86 13.87
N GLY A 91 -9.88 21.12 14.17
CA GLY A 91 -9.44 22.21 15.05
C GLY A 91 -9.67 21.96 16.55
N LYS A 92 -10.26 20.82 16.95
CA LYS A 92 -10.51 20.43 18.34
C LYS A 92 -10.11 18.99 18.60
N ARG A 93 -9.73 18.70 19.86
CA ARG A 93 -9.35 17.35 20.35
C ARG A 93 -10.43 16.79 21.28
N PHE A 94 -10.58 15.46 21.30
CA PHE A 94 -11.66 14.75 21.99
C PHE A 94 -11.13 13.69 22.96
N LYS A 95 -11.84 13.43 24.06
CA LYS A 95 -11.54 12.29 24.94
C LYS A 95 -12.19 11.03 24.34
N LYS A 96 -11.45 10.33 23.48
CA LYS A 96 -11.87 9.13 22.73
C LYS A 96 -10.65 8.23 22.51
N GLU A 97 -10.88 6.98 22.13
CA GLU A 97 -9.80 6.09 21.68
C GLU A 97 -9.41 6.39 20.22
N PRO A 98 -8.12 6.25 19.85
CA PRO A 98 -7.69 6.35 18.46
C PRO A 98 -8.36 5.29 17.58
N GLY A 99 -8.57 5.60 16.30
CA GLY A 99 -9.19 4.67 15.34
C GLY A 99 -10.06 5.36 14.31
N LEU A 100 -10.79 4.59 13.51
CA LEU A 100 -11.70 5.14 12.51
C LEU A 100 -13.03 5.55 13.13
N TYR A 101 -13.54 6.70 12.71
CA TYR A 101 -14.83 7.19 13.12
C TYR A 101 -15.59 7.75 11.92
N VAL A 102 -16.90 7.51 11.90
CA VAL A 102 -17.83 8.20 11.01
C VAL A 102 -18.38 9.45 11.69
N VAL A 103 -18.47 10.55 10.96
CA VAL A 103 -19.12 11.78 11.39
C VAL A 103 -20.63 11.59 11.35
N THR A 104 -21.31 11.74 12.49
CA THR A 104 -22.77 11.56 12.59
C THR A 104 -23.55 12.87 12.74
N ASP A 105 -22.88 13.95 13.16
CA ASP A 105 -23.44 15.29 13.33
C ASP A 105 -22.27 16.27 13.19
N SER A 106 -22.13 16.91 12.03
CA SER A 106 -20.98 17.78 11.72
C SER A 106 -21.01 19.07 12.55
N LEU A 107 -22.20 19.64 12.76
CA LEU A 107 -22.41 20.87 13.53
C LEU A 107 -22.01 20.69 15.00
N ARG A 108 -22.36 19.54 15.59
CA ARG A 108 -22.01 19.23 16.99
C ARG A 108 -20.71 18.43 17.14
N LEU A 109 -20.01 18.14 16.05
CA LEU A 109 -18.80 17.33 16.01
C LEU A 109 -18.97 15.98 16.75
N LYS A 110 -20.04 15.24 16.41
CA LYS A 110 -20.26 13.89 16.93
C LYS A 110 -19.68 12.86 15.98
N PHE A 111 -18.98 11.90 16.58
CA PHE A 111 -18.27 10.83 15.90
C PHE A 111 -18.63 9.49 16.50
N ARG A 112 -18.89 8.47 15.66
CA ARG A 112 -19.08 7.08 16.08
C ARG A 112 -17.95 6.18 15.56
N PRO A 113 -17.38 5.29 16.40
CA PRO A 113 -16.30 4.42 15.97
C PRO A 113 -16.80 3.44 14.92
N VAL A 114 -15.97 3.17 13.91
CA VAL A 114 -16.20 2.16 12.87
C VAL A 114 -14.93 1.34 12.69
N LYS A 115 -15.07 0.13 12.13
CA LYS A 115 -13.95 -0.74 11.77
C LYS A 115 -14.10 -1.14 10.32
N ASP A 116 -12.97 -1.22 9.61
CA ASP A 116 -12.87 -1.83 8.27
C ASP A 116 -13.84 -1.26 7.21
N LEU A 117 -14.31 -0.03 7.40
CA LEU A 117 -15.27 0.62 6.51
C LEU A 117 -14.61 1.16 5.23
N VAL A 118 -13.35 1.59 5.34
CA VAL A 118 -12.61 2.24 4.26
C VAL A 118 -11.21 1.67 4.15
N TYR A 119 -10.67 1.71 2.93
CA TYR A 119 -9.28 1.36 2.68
C TYR A 119 -8.33 2.40 3.28
N LEU A 120 -7.37 1.95 4.10
CA LEU A 120 -6.42 2.82 4.81
C LEU A 120 -5.05 2.94 4.14
N GLY A 121 -4.87 2.28 3.01
CA GLY A 121 -3.55 2.03 2.44
C GLY A 121 -3.05 0.61 2.75
N PRO A 122 -1.94 0.20 2.11
CA PRO A 122 -1.37 -1.12 2.30
C PRO A 122 -0.66 -1.22 3.65
N ARG A 123 -0.70 -2.40 4.27
CA ARG A 123 0.18 -2.71 5.41
C ARG A 123 1.58 -3.03 4.92
N VAL A 124 2.59 -2.46 5.57
CA VAL A 124 3.99 -2.70 5.20
C VAL A 124 4.57 -3.88 5.98
N LYS A 125 5.10 -4.87 5.24
CA LYS A 125 5.83 -6.02 5.78
C LYS A 125 7.23 -6.08 5.19
N PHE A 126 8.14 -6.63 5.98
CA PHE A 126 9.51 -6.94 5.55
C PHE A 126 9.65 -8.45 5.68
N LEU A 127 10.08 -9.10 4.61
CA LEU A 127 10.16 -10.55 4.53
C LEU A 127 11.51 -10.98 3.98
N LYS A 128 11.94 -12.16 4.40
CA LYS A 128 13.01 -12.88 3.72
C LYS A 128 12.49 -13.51 2.45
N PHE A 129 13.38 -13.72 1.50
CA PHE A 129 13.08 -14.38 0.23
C PHE A 129 12.50 -15.79 0.43
N GLN A 130 12.98 -16.52 1.44
CA GLN A 130 12.46 -17.85 1.79
C GLN A 130 11.03 -17.83 2.32
N GLU A 131 10.56 -16.69 2.82
CA GLU A 131 9.18 -16.49 3.27
C GLU A 131 8.28 -16.12 2.09
N LEU A 132 8.80 -15.31 1.15
CA LEU A 132 8.10 -14.93 -0.09
C LEU A 132 7.63 -16.17 -0.87
N ILE A 133 8.52 -17.15 -1.10
CA ILE A 133 8.19 -18.36 -1.89
C ILE A 133 7.09 -19.23 -1.29
N LYS A 134 6.73 -19.00 -0.03
CA LYS A 134 5.68 -19.73 0.70
C LYS A 134 4.34 -18.99 0.67
N LEU A 135 4.29 -17.76 0.13
CA LEU A 135 3.07 -16.98 0.09
C LEU A 135 2.08 -17.56 -0.93
N PRO A 136 0.78 -17.57 -0.60
CA PRO A 136 -0.26 -18.06 -1.50
C PRO A 136 -0.38 -17.15 -2.74
N GLY A 137 -0.83 -17.75 -3.84
CA GLY A 137 -1.07 -17.04 -5.10
C GLY A 137 0.14 -16.27 -5.61
N LEU A 138 1.37 -16.73 -5.34
CA LEU A 138 2.58 -16.03 -5.77
C LEU A 138 2.68 -16.00 -7.31
N VAL A 139 2.69 -14.78 -7.85
CA VAL A 139 2.85 -14.45 -9.26
C VAL A 139 4.15 -13.69 -9.45
N LEU A 140 5.03 -14.21 -10.29
CA LEU A 140 6.24 -13.53 -10.73
C LEU A 140 5.96 -12.69 -11.97
N GLY A 141 6.19 -11.37 -11.87
CA GLY A 141 6.26 -10.49 -13.04
C GLY A 141 7.66 -10.53 -13.66
N SER A 142 7.81 -11.06 -14.88
CA SER A 142 9.09 -11.12 -15.58
C SER A 142 8.93 -11.13 -17.10
N ARG A 143 9.91 -10.58 -17.83
CA ARG A 143 9.90 -10.51 -19.31
C ARG A 143 9.86 -11.87 -19.98
N SER A 144 10.49 -12.88 -19.36
CA SER A 144 10.64 -14.21 -19.96
C SER A 144 9.47 -15.15 -19.67
N CYS A 145 8.29 -14.61 -19.40
CA CYS A 145 7.15 -15.37 -18.89
C CYS A 145 5.89 -15.20 -19.75
N GLY A 146 4.84 -15.97 -19.44
CA GLY A 146 3.64 -16.07 -20.27
C GLY A 146 2.78 -14.81 -20.29
N ASN A 147 1.78 -14.75 -21.16
CA ASN A 147 0.83 -13.65 -21.18
C ASN A 147 -0.27 -13.88 -20.11
N PRO A 148 -0.46 -12.96 -19.14
CA PRO A 148 -1.44 -13.14 -18.06
C PRO A 148 -2.89 -13.18 -18.57
N LEU A 149 -3.18 -12.56 -19.72
CA LEU A 149 -4.54 -12.54 -20.29
C LEU A 149 -5.00 -13.92 -20.76
N LEU A 150 -4.05 -14.79 -21.14
CA LEU A 150 -4.33 -16.16 -21.58
C LEU A 150 -4.62 -17.11 -20.42
N ASP A 151 -4.31 -16.71 -19.18
CA ASP A 151 -4.50 -17.50 -17.96
C ASP A 151 -5.41 -16.75 -16.96
N SER A 152 -6.31 -15.92 -17.49
CA SER A 152 -7.18 -15.02 -16.73
C SER A 152 -8.13 -15.77 -15.81
N ASP A 153 -8.83 -16.79 -16.31
CA ASP A 153 -9.75 -17.61 -15.50
C ASP A 153 -9.04 -18.24 -14.29
N ARG A 154 -7.82 -18.75 -14.49
CA ARG A 154 -7.00 -19.33 -13.43
C ARG A 154 -6.56 -18.27 -12.42
N LEU A 155 -6.18 -17.08 -12.87
CA LEU A 155 -5.82 -15.97 -11.99
C LEU A 155 -6.98 -15.54 -11.11
N VAL A 156 -8.21 -15.48 -11.66
CA VAL A 156 -9.44 -15.19 -10.91
C VAL A 156 -9.69 -16.29 -9.87
N GLU A 157 -9.64 -17.56 -10.26
CA GLU A 157 -9.87 -18.69 -9.34
C GLU A 157 -8.92 -18.65 -8.14
N ILE A 158 -7.63 -18.39 -8.39
CA ILE A 158 -6.61 -18.31 -7.33
C ILE A 158 -6.86 -17.07 -6.45
N PHE A 159 -7.19 -15.93 -7.06
CA PHE A 159 -7.48 -14.70 -6.32
C PHE A 159 -8.67 -14.86 -5.37
N GLU A 160 -9.77 -15.48 -5.84
CA GLU A 160 -10.96 -15.72 -5.01
C GLU A 160 -10.68 -16.72 -3.88
N ARG A 161 -9.86 -17.74 -4.13
CA ARG A 161 -9.54 -18.78 -3.14
C ARG A 161 -8.60 -18.29 -2.03
N GLU A 162 -7.52 -17.59 -2.40
CA GLU A 162 -6.41 -17.30 -1.47
C GLU A 162 -5.77 -15.92 -1.65
N GLY A 163 -6.25 -15.13 -2.61
CA GLY A 163 -5.63 -13.87 -3.04
C GLY A 163 -4.41 -14.08 -3.93
N LEU A 164 -3.85 -12.98 -4.42
CA LEU A 164 -2.62 -13.01 -5.23
C LEU A 164 -1.50 -12.23 -4.55
N THR A 165 -0.30 -12.80 -4.60
CA THR A 165 0.94 -12.14 -4.20
C THR A 165 1.73 -11.81 -5.46
N LEU A 166 1.74 -10.56 -5.89
CA LEU A 166 2.56 -10.13 -7.02
C LEU A 166 3.99 -9.82 -6.54
N PHE A 167 4.97 -10.53 -7.08
CA PHE A 167 6.37 -10.24 -6.89
C PHE A 167 7.00 -9.66 -8.15
N LEU A 168 7.60 -8.48 -7.99
CA LEU A 168 8.38 -7.79 -9.02
C LEU A 168 9.83 -7.72 -8.55
N GLY A 169 10.67 -8.59 -9.11
CA GLY A 169 12.08 -8.66 -8.77
C GLY A 169 12.89 -7.47 -9.31
N PRO A 170 14.16 -7.33 -8.89
CA PRO A 170 15.05 -6.32 -9.43
C PRO A 170 15.32 -6.56 -10.94
N PRO A 171 15.64 -5.52 -11.71
CA PRO A 171 15.85 -5.62 -13.16
C PRO A 171 16.92 -6.63 -13.57
N GLN A 172 17.91 -6.89 -12.69
CA GLN A 172 18.99 -7.84 -12.94
C GLN A 172 18.52 -9.32 -13.01
N GLY A 173 17.28 -9.63 -12.60
CA GLY A 173 16.72 -10.99 -12.68
C GLY A 173 17.45 -12.02 -11.81
N GLY A 174 17.00 -13.27 -11.82
CA GLY A 174 17.76 -14.40 -11.25
C GLY A 174 17.21 -15.00 -9.95
N LEU A 175 16.89 -14.19 -8.93
CA LEU A 175 16.56 -14.67 -7.57
C LEU A 175 15.52 -15.80 -7.49
N LEU A 176 14.39 -15.69 -8.20
CA LEU A 176 13.37 -16.77 -8.24
C LEU A 176 13.68 -17.90 -9.20
N LYS A 177 14.50 -17.67 -10.23
CA LYS A 177 14.94 -18.75 -11.13
C LYS A 177 15.99 -19.63 -10.45
N GLU A 178 16.93 -19.02 -9.76
CA GLU A 178 18.00 -19.68 -8.98
C GLU A 178 17.44 -20.49 -7.81
N SER A 179 16.30 -20.07 -7.23
CA SER A 179 15.62 -20.83 -6.17
C SER A 179 14.86 -22.06 -6.67
N GLY A 180 14.82 -22.29 -7.99
CA GLY A 180 14.10 -23.41 -8.60
C GLY A 180 12.58 -23.29 -8.52
N TRP A 181 12.05 -22.09 -8.26
CA TRP A 181 10.62 -21.85 -8.13
C TRP A 181 9.89 -22.05 -9.47
N ARG A 182 8.77 -22.79 -9.44
CA ARG A 182 7.97 -23.17 -10.62
C ARG A 182 6.49 -22.81 -10.47
N GLY A 183 6.20 -21.58 -10.04
CA GLY A 183 4.83 -21.09 -9.91
C GLY A 183 4.37 -20.23 -11.09
N LEU A 184 3.38 -19.38 -10.85
CA LEU A 184 2.75 -18.52 -11.86
C LEU A 184 3.72 -17.44 -12.33
N CYS A 185 4.08 -17.42 -13.60
CA CYS A 185 4.96 -16.37 -14.12
C CYS A 185 4.34 -15.72 -15.35
N TYR A 186 4.27 -14.38 -15.34
CA TYR A 186 3.72 -13.62 -16.44
C TYR A 186 4.55 -12.40 -16.80
N ASN A 187 4.54 -12.05 -18.08
CA ASN A 187 5.02 -10.79 -18.59
C ASN A 187 3.85 -9.80 -18.72
N PHE A 188 3.83 -8.80 -17.85
CA PHE A 188 2.81 -7.74 -17.84
C PHE A 188 3.11 -6.59 -18.81
N LEU A 189 4.30 -6.54 -19.43
CA LEU A 189 4.64 -5.57 -20.48
C LEU A 189 5.31 -6.29 -21.67
N PRO A 190 4.55 -7.05 -22.48
CA PRO A 190 5.08 -7.61 -23.72
C PRO A 190 5.52 -6.50 -24.68
N GLU A 191 6.50 -6.79 -25.53
CA GLU A 191 7.02 -5.84 -26.54
C GLU A 191 7.47 -4.48 -25.96
N GLN A 192 8.02 -4.48 -24.73
CA GLN A 192 8.53 -3.26 -24.11
C GLN A 192 9.55 -2.53 -25.01
N GLY A 193 9.33 -1.23 -25.24
CA GLY A 193 10.20 -0.41 -26.08
C GLY A 193 11.48 0.09 -25.41
N VAL A 194 11.72 -0.29 -24.16
CA VAL A 194 12.91 0.09 -23.38
C VAL A 194 13.70 -1.15 -23.01
N LYS A 195 15.01 -1.00 -22.77
CA LYS A 195 15.83 -2.10 -22.29
C LYS A 195 15.35 -2.61 -20.94
N ASP A 196 15.10 -1.70 -19.99
CA ASP A 196 14.68 -2.03 -18.64
C ASP A 196 13.49 -1.19 -18.18
N VAL A 197 12.47 -1.87 -17.65
CA VAL A 197 11.30 -1.26 -16.99
C VAL A 197 11.60 -1.20 -15.50
N ARG A 198 11.45 -0.02 -14.89
CA ARG A 198 11.71 0.16 -13.46
C ARG A 198 10.61 -0.49 -12.62
N THR A 199 10.92 -0.85 -11.38
CA THR A 199 9.97 -1.57 -10.52
C THR A 199 8.68 -0.76 -10.28
N GLU A 200 8.76 0.56 -10.16
CA GLU A 200 7.58 1.43 -10.01
C GLU A 200 6.68 1.46 -11.25
N GLU A 201 7.26 1.41 -12.45
CA GLU A 201 6.53 1.37 -13.73
C GLU A 201 5.90 -0.01 -13.92
N ALA A 202 6.68 -1.07 -13.67
CA ALA A 202 6.22 -2.45 -13.71
C ALA A 202 5.06 -2.68 -12.73
N LEU A 203 5.10 -2.06 -11.55
CA LEU A 203 4.03 -2.15 -10.56
C LEU A 203 2.72 -1.54 -11.09
N TRP A 204 2.77 -0.34 -11.67
CA TRP A 204 1.59 0.28 -12.27
C TRP A 204 0.98 -0.57 -13.37
N ALA A 205 1.81 -1.03 -14.32
CA ALA A 205 1.33 -1.82 -15.45
C ALA A 205 0.76 -3.17 -15.00
N SER A 206 1.46 -3.90 -14.13
CA SER A 206 1.03 -5.21 -13.64
C SER A 206 -0.28 -5.11 -12.84
N LEU A 207 -0.38 -4.12 -11.94
CA LEU A 207 -1.62 -3.92 -11.17
C LEU A 207 -2.78 -3.45 -12.05
N SER A 208 -2.52 -2.67 -13.10
CA SER A 208 -3.57 -2.26 -14.06
C SER A 208 -4.15 -3.48 -14.79
N ILE A 209 -3.29 -4.37 -15.28
CA ILE A 209 -3.73 -5.60 -15.97
C ILE A 209 -4.46 -6.53 -15.03
N LEU A 210 -3.90 -6.78 -13.83
CA LEU A 210 -4.58 -7.59 -12.82
C LEU A 210 -5.93 -6.98 -12.41
N ASN A 211 -6.02 -5.66 -12.28
CA ASN A 211 -7.30 -5.01 -11.97
C ASN A 211 -8.35 -5.21 -13.06
N VAL A 212 -7.96 -5.35 -14.33
CA VAL A 212 -8.89 -5.70 -15.41
C VAL A 212 -9.27 -7.18 -15.38
N ILE A 213 -8.31 -8.07 -15.09
CA ILE A 213 -8.56 -9.52 -15.02
C ILE A 213 -9.46 -9.88 -13.83
N LEU A 214 -9.26 -9.24 -12.68
CA LEU A 214 -9.92 -9.56 -11.40
C LEU A 214 -11.23 -8.80 -11.17
N GLN A 215 -11.76 -8.14 -12.20
CA GLN A 215 -13.02 -7.40 -12.14
C GLN A 215 -14.25 -8.31 -12.29
#